data_AF-A0A0Q5YZX3-F1
#
_entry.id   AF-A0A0Q5YZX3-F1
#
_cell.length_a   1.000
_cell.length_b   1.000
_cell.length_c   1.000
_cell.angle_alpha   90.00
_cell.angle_beta   90.00
_cell.angle_gamma   90.00
#
_symmetry.space_group_name_H-M   'P 1'
#
loop_
_entity.id
_entity.type
_entity.pdbx_description
1 polymer ?
#
loop_
_entity_poly.entity_id
_entity_poly.type
_entity_poly.pdbx_seq_one_letter_code
_entity_poly.pdbx_strand_id
1 'polypeptide(L)'
;MAKSDPKLLTQAEYARSRKERGLPGGSREAVRKAVEEGRISAFGPDKLIDRELADAQWERNTRARLSPEAAAGAVRPAPEAGGQDLVDQAGSTPAAPAPAPAAPAPAGAETGYSAARARREIAEAEQAEIDLRKAKGELVAWQDVARGGFEVGRELRDTMESAVNALAAELAAVGSAEQCAEILRRHNRAVCDVLVKSWREKIGPAPVEGLAA
;
A
#
# COMPACT_ATOMS: atom_id res chain seq x y z
N MET A 1 4.55 -18.21 -19.12
CA MET A 1 3.29 -17.59 -19.60
C MET A 1 2.43 -17.32 -18.37
N ALA A 2 2.49 -16.09 -17.86
CA ALA A 2 1.74 -15.69 -16.67
C ALA A 2 0.25 -15.58 -17.05
N LYS A 3 -0.59 -16.18 -16.21
CA LYS A 3 -2.05 -16.19 -16.36
C LYS A 3 -2.55 -14.75 -16.42
N SER A 4 -3.22 -14.39 -17.50
CA SER A 4 -3.95 -13.13 -17.59
C SER A 4 -5.02 -13.13 -16.51
N ASP A 5 -4.86 -12.30 -15.50
CA ASP A 5 -5.91 -12.03 -14.51
C ASP A 5 -7.15 -11.51 -15.26
N PRO A 6 -8.33 -12.14 -15.10
CA PRO A 6 -9.54 -11.88 -15.90
C PRO A 6 -10.20 -10.50 -15.66
N LYS A 7 -9.46 -9.56 -15.08
CA LYS A 7 -9.97 -8.27 -14.60
C LYS A 7 -9.16 -7.06 -15.06
N LEU A 8 -8.06 -7.30 -15.78
CA LEU A 8 -7.23 -6.28 -16.39
C LEU A 8 -7.74 -5.96 -17.79
N LEU A 9 -8.33 -4.77 -17.95
CA LEU A 9 -8.88 -4.27 -19.21
C LEU A 9 -7.94 -3.24 -19.82
N THR A 10 -7.92 -3.15 -21.15
CA THR A 10 -7.31 -1.99 -21.81
C THR A 10 -8.12 -0.72 -21.52
N GLN A 11 -7.50 0.45 -21.63
CA GLN A 11 -8.19 1.74 -21.40
C GLN A 11 -9.46 1.91 -22.25
N ALA A 12 -9.46 1.38 -23.47
CA ALA A 12 -10.60 1.45 -24.38
C ALA A 12 -11.75 0.50 -23.96
N GLU A 13 -11.43 -0.67 -23.40
CA GLU A 13 -12.41 -1.60 -22.87
C GLU A 13 -13.01 -1.10 -21.55
N TYR A 14 -12.17 -0.54 -20.67
CA TYR A 14 -12.62 0.07 -19.43
C TYR A 14 -13.52 1.29 -19.69
N ALA A 15 -13.17 2.17 -20.63
CA ALA A 15 -14.01 3.31 -21.02
C ALA A 15 -15.39 2.85 -21.54
N ARG A 16 -15.44 1.78 -22.36
CA ARG A 16 -16.69 1.19 -22.86
C ARG A 16 -17.54 0.62 -21.74
N SER A 17 -16.94 -0.15 -20.83
CA SER A 17 -17.64 -0.69 -19.65
C SER A 17 -18.24 0.41 -18.76
N ARG A 18 -17.51 1.53 -18.60
CA ARG A 18 -17.97 2.68 -17.82
C ARG A 18 -19.12 3.44 -18.50
N LYS A 19 -19.07 3.55 -19.83
CA LYS A 19 -20.14 4.15 -20.65
C LYS A 19 -21.42 3.32 -20.64
N GLU A 20 -21.29 2.01 -20.77
CA GLU A 20 -22.41 1.06 -20.73
C GLU A 20 -23.15 1.09 -19.39
N ARG A 21 -22.40 1.34 -18.30
CA ARG A 21 -22.93 1.47 -16.94
C ARG A 21 -23.43 2.89 -16.59
N GLY A 22 -23.41 3.83 -17.54
CA GLY A 22 -23.91 5.19 -17.34
C GLY A 22 -23.08 6.05 -16.37
N LEU A 23 -21.85 5.64 -16.04
CA LEU A 23 -20.97 6.34 -15.11
C LEU A 23 -20.25 7.51 -15.81
N PRO A 24 -20.01 8.65 -15.13
CA PRO A 24 -19.30 9.77 -15.72
C PRO A 24 -17.85 9.37 -16.07
N GLY A 25 -17.37 9.79 -17.25
CA GLY A 25 -16.03 9.48 -17.72
C GLY A 25 -15.91 8.26 -18.66
N GLY A 26 -17.00 7.80 -19.28
CA GLY A 26 -17.01 6.69 -20.25
C GLY A 26 -16.35 6.95 -21.62
N SER A 27 -15.45 7.92 -21.73
CA SER A 27 -14.68 8.23 -22.94
C SER A 27 -13.22 7.80 -22.76
N ARG A 28 -12.58 7.29 -23.81
CA ARG A 28 -11.15 6.91 -23.79
C ARG A 28 -10.26 8.09 -23.39
N GLU A 29 -10.59 9.30 -23.84
CA GLU A 29 -9.84 10.52 -23.50
C GLU A 29 -10.02 10.88 -22.01
N ALA A 30 -11.21 10.66 -21.44
CA ALA A 30 -11.46 10.87 -20.02
C ALA A 30 -10.69 9.86 -19.16
N VAL A 31 -10.64 8.59 -19.58
CA VAL A 31 -9.83 7.54 -18.92
C VAL A 31 -8.34 7.84 -19.04
N ARG A 32 -7.85 8.24 -20.22
CA ARG A 32 -6.45 8.65 -20.42
C ARG A 32 -6.06 9.80 -19.52
N LYS A 33 -6.88 10.85 -19.47
CA LYS A 33 -6.69 12.01 -18.60
C LYS A 33 -6.74 11.61 -17.12
N ALA A 34 -7.63 10.69 -16.74
CA ALA A 34 -7.70 10.19 -15.37
C ALA A 34 -6.47 9.37 -14.97
N VAL A 35 -5.86 8.60 -15.88
CA VAL A 35 -4.58 7.91 -15.64
C VAL A 35 -3.44 8.92 -15.53
N GLU A 36 -3.37 9.89 -16.44
CA GLU A 36 -2.31 10.91 -16.48
C GLU A 36 -2.33 11.84 -15.26
N GLU A 37 -3.53 12.21 -14.79
CA GLU A 37 -3.72 13.01 -13.58
C GLU A 37 -3.60 12.18 -12.28
N GLY A 38 -3.28 10.89 -12.37
CA GLY A 38 -3.15 9.99 -11.22
C GLY A 38 -4.47 9.70 -10.48
N ARG A 39 -5.62 9.96 -11.12
CA ARG A 39 -6.95 9.70 -10.56
C ARG A 39 -7.28 8.21 -10.52
N ILE A 40 -6.77 7.43 -11.48
CA ILE A 40 -6.88 5.96 -11.52
C ILE A 40 -5.53 5.31 -11.85
N SER A 41 -5.29 4.12 -11.29
CA SER A 41 -4.05 3.37 -11.46
C SER A 41 -4.06 2.57 -12.77
N ALA A 42 -2.93 2.58 -13.48
CA ALA A 42 -2.68 1.73 -14.64
C ALA A 42 -1.41 0.92 -14.40
N PHE A 43 -1.42 -0.34 -14.82
CA PHE A 43 -0.37 -1.33 -14.52
C PHE A 43 0.35 -1.79 -15.79
N GLY A 44 1.67 -1.99 -15.66
CA GLY A 44 2.53 -2.52 -16.71
C GLY A 44 2.81 -1.55 -17.87
N PRO A 45 3.63 -1.97 -18.84
CA PRO A 45 3.94 -1.17 -20.05
C PRO A 45 2.70 -0.94 -20.92
N ASP A 46 1.71 -1.82 -20.84
CA ASP A 46 0.48 -1.80 -21.64
C ASP A 46 -0.64 -0.94 -21.02
N LYS A 47 -0.38 -0.29 -19.88
CA LYS A 47 -1.34 0.57 -19.14
C LYS A 47 -2.69 -0.11 -18.91
N LEU A 48 -2.65 -1.35 -18.43
CA LEU A 48 -3.83 -2.16 -18.11
C LEU A 48 -4.51 -1.63 -16.84
N ILE A 49 -5.83 -1.65 -16.83
CA ILE A 49 -6.66 -1.09 -15.75
C ILE A 49 -7.45 -2.23 -15.11
N ASP A 50 -7.31 -2.40 -13.79
CA ASP A 50 -8.24 -3.22 -13.02
C ASP A 50 -9.57 -2.47 -12.88
N ARG A 51 -10.64 -3.08 -13.40
CA ARG A 51 -11.98 -2.48 -13.45
C ARG A 51 -12.50 -2.03 -12.08
N GLU A 52 -12.42 -2.89 -11.06
CA GLU A 52 -13.04 -2.59 -9.76
C GLU A 52 -12.20 -1.59 -8.97
N LEU A 53 -10.87 -1.74 -9.04
CA LEU A 53 -9.97 -0.80 -8.38
C LEU A 53 -10.09 0.61 -8.98
N ALA A 54 -10.18 0.72 -10.30
CA ALA A 54 -10.29 2.00 -10.99
C ALA A 54 -11.63 2.71 -10.71
N ASP A 55 -12.74 1.98 -10.58
CA ASP A 55 -14.02 2.57 -10.21
C ASP A 55 -13.98 3.15 -8.79
N ALA A 56 -13.46 2.40 -7.82
CA ALA A 56 -13.31 2.86 -6.44
C ALA A 56 -12.37 4.07 -6.33
N GLN A 57 -11.27 4.08 -7.09
CA GLN A 57 -10.33 5.20 -7.14
C GLN A 57 -10.96 6.43 -7.80
N TRP A 58 -11.76 6.24 -8.85
CA TRP A 58 -12.43 7.35 -9.53
C TRP A 58 -13.38 8.07 -8.58
N GLU A 59 -14.22 7.34 -7.86
CA GLU A 59 -15.18 7.92 -6.90
C GLU A 59 -14.45 8.62 -5.75
N ARG A 60 -13.48 7.92 -5.12
CA ARG A 60 -12.73 8.45 -3.99
C ARG A 60 -11.95 9.72 -4.34
N ASN A 61 -11.23 9.71 -5.46
CA ASN A 61 -10.36 10.82 -5.87
C ASN A 61 -11.16 11.98 -6.50
N THR A 62 -12.36 11.72 -7.03
CA THR A 62 -13.26 12.79 -7.51
C THR A 62 -13.94 13.48 -6.33
N ARG A 63 -14.40 12.73 -5.32
CA ARG A 63 -15.01 13.30 -4.11
C ARG A 63 -14.00 14.10 -3.28
N ALA A 64 -12.78 13.59 -3.12
CA ALA A 64 -11.69 14.30 -2.43
C ALA A 64 -11.33 15.64 -3.11
N ARG A 65 -11.49 15.73 -4.44
CA ARG A 65 -11.31 17.00 -5.17
C ARG A 65 -12.48 17.97 -5.06
N LEU A 66 -13.71 17.47 -4.94
CA LEU A 66 -14.90 18.31 -4.80
C LEU A 66 -15.09 18.81 -3.36
N SER A 67 -14.49 18.15 -2.37
CA SER A 67 -14.57 18.53 -0.97
C SER A 67 -13.25 18.24 -0.26
N PRO A 68 -12.26 19.15 -0.32
CA PRO A 68 -11.01 18.98 0.41
C PRO A 68 -11.22 18.90 1.94
N GLU A 69 -12.31 19.50 2.47
CA GLU A 69 -12.71 19.41 3.88
C GLU A 69 -13.24 18.03 4.31
N ALA A 70 -13.78 17.21 3.38
CA ALA A 70 -14.28 15.87 3.71
C ALA A 70 -13.17 14.79 3.69
N ALA A 71 -12.02 15.08 3.08
CA ALA A 71 -10.91 14.12 2.94
C ALA A 71 -10.00 14.08 4.18
N ALA A 72 -10.02 15.11 5.03
CA ALA A 72 -9.19 15.18 6.24
C ALA A 72 -9.68 14.28 7.40
N GLY A 73 -10.85 13.64 7.27
CA GLY A 73 -11.48 12.85 8.35
C GLY A 73 -11.47 11.33 8.17
N ALA A 74 -10.95 10.77 7.08
CA ALA A 74 -11.08 9.34 6.79
C ALA A 74 -9.76 8.58 6.95
N VAL A 75 -9.35 8.39 8.21
CA VAL A 75 -8.47 7.30 8.62
C VAL A 75 -9.12 5.97 8.24
N ARG A 76 -8.33 5.05 7.65
CA ARG A 76 -8.70 3.67 7.33
C ARG A 76 -9.08 2.92 8.63
N PRO A 77 -10.21 2.19 8.66
CA PRO A 77 -10.16 0.73 8.46
C PRO A 77 -11.34 0.13 7.68
N ALA A 78 -11.12 -1.06 7.11
CA ALA A 78 -12.16 -2.07 6.87
C ALA A 78 -12.07 -3.11 8.00
N PRO A 79 -13.05 -3.99 8.28
CA PRO A 79 -14.26 -4.33 7.51
C PRO A 79 -15.56 -4.27 8.35
N GLU A 80 -16.71 -4.50 7.71
CA GLU A 80 -17.87 -5.31 8.17
C GLU A 80 -19.19 -4.87 7.53
N ALA A 81 -20.04 -5.87 7.29
CA ALA A 81 -21.30 -5.81 6.58
C ALA A 81 -22.45 -5.29 7.46
N GLY A 82 -23.46 -4.66 6.85
CA GLY A 82 -24.73 -4.33 7.50
C GLY A 82 -25.45 -3.22 6.76
N GLY A 83 -26.65 -3.50 6.25
CA GLY A 83 -27.37 -2.65 5.30
C GLY A 83 -28.28 -1.59 5.91
N GLN A 84 -28.99 -0.93 4.98
CA GLN A 84 -30.25 -0.18 5.15
C GLN A 84 -30.09 1.17 5.87
N ASP A 85 -30.72 2.29 5.49
CA ASP A 85 -31.74 2.62 4.50
C ASP A 85 -31.81 4.16 4.42
N LEU A 86 -32.59 4.70 3.46
CA LEU A 86 -33.08 6.09 3.36
C LEU A 86 -32.10 7.13 2.76
N VAL A 87 -32.43 7.99 1.79
CA VAL A 87 -33.71 8.41 1.20
C VAL A 87 -33.42 9.13 -0.13
N ASP A 88 -34.31 8.89 -1.09
CA ASP A 88 -34.64 9.76 -2.22
C ASP A 88 -34.75 11.24 -1.81
N GLN A 89 -34.05 12.13 -2.53
CA GLN A 89 -34.74 13.29 -3.08
C GLN A 89 -34.02 13.83 -4.31
N ALA A 90 -34.69 13.61 -5.44
CA ALA A 90 -34.45 14.29 -6.70
C ALA A 90 -34.78 15.77 -6.61
N GLY A 91 -34.08 16.55 -7.44
CA GLY A 91 -34.60 17.80 -8.00
C GLY A 91 -34.11 19.06 -7.31
N SER A 92 -33.06 19.68 -7.87
CA SER A 92 -33.06 21.11 -8.20
C SER A 92 -31.74 21.48 -8.85
N THR A 93 -31.82 21.79 -10.14
CA THR A 93 -30.83 22.59 -10.86
C THR A 93 -30.95 24.04 -10.40
N PRO A 94 -29.86 24.74 -10.04
CA PRO A 94 -29.84 26.18 -10.17
C PRO A 94 -28.93 26.60 -11.33
N ALA A 95 -29.60 27.26 -12.26
CA ALA A 95 -29.14 28.23 -13.25
C ALA A 95 -27.68 28.72 -13.15
N ALA A 96 -27.05 28.78 -14.33
CA ALA A 96 -25.85 29.57 -14.59
C ALA A 96 -26.09 31.06 -14.26
N PRO A 97 -25.14 31.77 -13.61
CA PRO A 97 -25.15 33.22 -13.57
C PRO A 97 -24.45 33.80 -14.81
N ALA A 98 -25.12 34.76 -15.44
CA ALA A 98 -24.58 35.62 -16.51
C ALA A 98 -23.48 36.58 -15.95
N PRO A 99 -22.64 37.18 -16.82
CA PRO A 99 -21.35 37.73 -16.43
C PRO A 99 -21.46 39.13 -15.82
N ALA A 100 -20.73 39.38 -14.72
CA ALA A 100 -20.51 40.69 -14.13
C ALA A 100 -19.07 41.17 -14.40
N PRO A 101 -18.80 42.48 -14.37
CA PRO A 101 -17.81 43.15 -15.21
C PRO A 101 -16.35 42.94 -14.74
N ALA A 102 -15.44 42.95 -15.72
CA ALA A 102 -14.00 42.82 -15.52
C ALA A 102 -13.45 43.89 -14.56
N ALA A 103 -13.00 43.45 -13.38
CA ALA A 103 -12.05 44.16 -12.54
C ALA A 103 -10.62 43.73 -12.92
N PRO A 104 -9.61 44.62 -12.80
CA PRO A 104 -8.35 44.49 -13.52
C PRO A 104 -7.53 43.30 -13.01
N ALA A 105 -6.86 42.64 -13.95
CA ALA A 105 -6.00 41.48 -13.70
C ALA A 105 -4.94 41.79 -12.63
N PRO A 106 -4.74 40.92 -11.61
CA PRO A 106 -3.50 40.94 -10.87
C PRO A 106 -2.39 40.36 -11.76
N ALA A 107 -1.23 40.99 -11.67
CA ALA A 107 -0.01 40.67 -12.39
C ALA A 107 0.22 39.15 -12.55
N GLY A 108 0.22 38.72 -13.80
CA GLY A 108 0.64 37.38 -14.20
C GLY A 108 2.12 37.16 -13.91
N ALA A 109 2.47 35.91 -13.61
CA ALA A 109 3.77 35.34 -13.23
C ALA A 109 4.05 35.19 -11.72
N GLU A 110 3.65 36.10 -10.85
CA GLU A 110 3.99 36.02 -9.41
C GLU A 110 3.11 35.04 -8.61
N THR A 111 1.86 34.82 -9.02
CA THR A 111 0.91 33.92 -8.34
C THR A 111 1.19 32.44 -8.59
N GLY A 112 1.66 32.10 -9.79
CA GLY A 112 2.03 30.71 -10.16
C GLY A 112 3.37 30.29 -9.56
N TYR A 113 4.36 31.19 -9.56
CA TYR A 113 5.68 30.95 -8.98
C TYR A 113 5.62 30.82 -7.45
N SER A 114 4.89 31.70 -6.76
CA SER A 114 4.68 31.60 -5.31
C SER A 114 3.94 30.33 -4.91
N ALA A 115 2.89 29.93 -5.64
CA ALA A 115 2.20 28.66 -5.42
C ALA A 115 3.10 27.43 -5.67
N ALA A 116 3.94 27.47 -6.71
CA ALA A 116 4.91 26.40 -6.98
C ALA A 116 6.01 26.32 -5.90
N ARG A 117 6.50 27.48 -5.42
CA ARG A 117 7.45 27.56 -4.30
C ARG A 117 6.82 26.98 -3.02
N ALA A 118 5.60 27.40 -2.67
CA ALA A 118 4.91 26.90 -1.49
C ALA A 118 4.72 25.38 -1.51
N ARG A 119 4.37 24.78 -2.66
CA ARG A 119 4.29 23.31 -2.80
C ARG A 119 5.63 22.62 -2.60
N ARG A 120 6.71 23.22 -3.10
CA ARG A 120 8.06 22.68 -2.89
C ARG A 120 8.46 22.75 -1.42
N GLU A 121 8.21 23.87 -0.76
CA GLU A 121 8.51 24.06 0.67
C GLU A 121 7.73 23.07 1.54
N ILE A 122 6.45 22.84 1.24
CA ILE A 122 5.64 21.82 1.94
C ILE A 122 6.20 20.42 1.70
N ALA A 123 6.48 20.04 0.44
CA ALA A 123 7.03 18.72 0.14
C ALA A 123 8.40 18.47 0.78
N GLU A 124 9.24 19.51 0.86
CA GLU A 124 10.54 19.45 1.53
C GLU A 124 10.38 19.30 3.05
N ALA A 125 9.42 19.98 3.66
CA ALA A 125 9.09 19.81 5.07
C ALA A 125 8.56 18.41 5.39
N GLU A 126 7.65 17.87 4.56
CA GLU A 126 7.13 16.50 4.69
C GLU A 126 8.25 15.46 4.55
N GLN A 127 9.16 15.66 3.59
CA GLN A 127 10.31 14.78 3.40
C GLN A 127 11.26 14.81 4.60
N ALA A 128 11.55 16.01 5.13
CA ALA A 128 12.36 16.18 6.33
C ALA A 128 11.74 15.51 7.56
N GLU A 129 10.41 15.57 7.72
CA GLU A 129 9.70 14.87 8.78
C GLU A 129 9.82 13.35 8.65
N ILE A 130 9.61 12.80 7.45
CA ILE A 130 9.77 11.38 7.18
C ILE A 130 11.20 10.92 7.49
N ASP A 131 12.20 11.69 7.09
CA ASP A 131 13.60 11.33 7.32
C ASP A 131 14.00 11.44 8.79
N LEU A 132 13.44 12.42 9.52
CA LEU A 132 13.59 12.51 10.97
C LEU A 132 12.96 11.30 11.67
N ARG A 133 11.79 10.84 11.22
CA ARG A 133 11.14 9.63 11.77
C ARG A 133 11.91 8.35 11.44
N LYS A 134 12.49 8.23 10.24
CA LYS A 134 13.42 7.14 9.90
C LYS A 134 14.67 7.17 10.79
N ALA A 135 15.27 8.34 10.99
CA ALA A 135 16.45 8.51 11.83
C ALA A 135 16.17 8.17 13.30
N LYS A 136 14.95 8.45 13.78
CA LYS A 136 14.46 8.01 15.10
C LYS A 136 14.15 6.51 15.18
N GLY A 137 14.17 5.78 14.07
CA GLY A 137 13.82 4.36 14.03
C GLY A 137 12.32 4.06 14.08
N GLU A 138 11.45 5.06 13.87
CA GLU A 138 9.99 4.87 13.87
C GLU A 138 9.46 4.27 12.56
N LEU A 139 10.23 4.39 11.47
CA LEU A 139 9.84 3.95 10.14
C LEU A 139 10.87 2.95 9.60
N VAL A 140 10.37 1.79 9.17
CA VAL A 140 11.15 0.78 8.44
C VAL A 140 10.57 0.58 7.05
N ALA A 141 11.42 0.35 6.06
CA ALA A 141 10.96 0.03 4.72
C ALA A 141 10.35 -1.38 4.71
N TRP A 142 9.04 -1.45 4.43
CA TRP A 142 8.31 -2.72 4.39
C TRP A 142 8.96 -3.77 3.48
N GLN A 143 9.47 -3.34 2.31
CA GLN A 143 10.13 -4.24 1.34
C GLN A 143 11.39 -4.90 1.93
N ASP A 144 12.13 -4.18 2.78
CA ASP A 144 13.33 -4.71 3.43
C ASP A 144 12.96 -5.73 4.51
N VAL A 145 11.93 -5.46 5.30
CA VAL A 145 11.41 -6.42 6.30
C VAL A 145 10.86 -7.67 5.61
N ALA A 146 10.11 -7.51 4.52
CA ALA A 146 9.54 -8.64 3.77
C ALA A 146 10.65 -9.53 3.17
N ARG A 147 11.68 -8.92 2.58
CA ARG A 147 12.85 -9.61 2.05
C ARG A 147 13.64 -10.31 3.16
N GLY A 148 13.99 -9.57 4.22
CA GLY A 148 14.73 -10.12 5.36
C GLY A 148 13.98 -11.28 6.00
N GLY A 149 12.66 -11.16 6.19
CA GLY A 149 11.80 -12.22 6.72
C GLY A 149 11.80 -13.47 5.83
N PHE A 150 11.74 -13.31 4.52
CA PHE A 150 11.82 -14.43 3.59
C PHE A 150 13.17 -15.14 3.65
N GLU A 151 14.26 -14.38 3.70
CA GLU A 151 15.63 -14.92 3.82
C GLU A 151 15.85 -15.64 5.15
N VAL A 152 15.36 -15.09 6.26
CA VAL A 152 15.39 -15.71 7.58
C VAL A 152 14.60 -17.03 7.57
N GLY A 153 13.39 -17.03 7.00
CA GLY A 153 12.56 -18.23 6.90
C GLY A 153 13.19 -19.33 6.03
N ARG A 154 13.87 -18.94 4.95
CA ARG A 154 14.64 -19.87 4.12
C ARG A 154 15.79 -20.49 4.88
N GLU A 155 16.59 -19.67 5.58
CA GLU A 155 17.74 -20.14 6.34
C GLU A 155 17.32 -21.07 7.49
N LEU A 156 16.19 -20.78 8.15
CA LEU A 156 15.57 -21.68 9.13
C LEU A 156 15.22 -23.04 8.52
N ARG A 157 14.53 -23.05 7.38
CA ARG A 157 14.17 -24.29 6.67
C ARG A 157 15.41 -25.08 6.29
N ASP A 158 16.40 -24.43 5.68
CA ASP A 158 17.62 -25.07 5.23
C ASP A 158 18.41 -25.66 6.42
N THR A 159 18.41 -24.97 7.56
CA THR A 159 19.02 -25.46 8.82
C THR A 159 18.33 -26.73 9.31
N MET A 160 17.00 -26.74 9.38
CA MET A 160 16.23 -27.91 9.84
C MET A 160 16.45 -29.11 8.91
N GLU A 161 16.39 -28.89 7.59
CA GLU A 161 16.58 -29.96 6.60
C GLU A 161 18.01 -30.54 6.66
N SER A 162 19.02 -29.68 6.82
CA SER A 162 20.42 -30.11 6.92
C SER A 162 20.70 -31.01 8.12
N ALA A 163 19.91 -30.86 9.20
CA ALA A 163 20.12 -31.59 10.44
C ALA A 163 19.46 -32.97 10.48
N VAL A 164 18.56 -33.29 9.54
CA VAL A 164 17.78 -34.55 9.55
C VAL A 164 18.70 -35.78 9.61
N ASN A 165 19.70 -35.85 8.74
CA ASN A 165 20.61 -37.00 8.68
C ASN A 165 21.51 -37.10 9.91
N ALA A 166 21.97 -35.96 10.44
CA ALA A 166 22.78 -35.93 11.66
C ALA A 166 21.98 -36.38 12.89
N LEU A 167 20.76 -35.86 13.04
CA LEU A 167 19.85 -36.27 14.11
C LEU A 167 19.45 -37.75 13.99
N ALA A 168 19.18 -38.23 12.78
CA ALA A 168 18.85 -39.65 12.57
C ALA A 168 20.01 -40.56 13.02
N ALA A 169 21.26 -40.19 12.70
CA ALA A 169 22.43 -40.94 13.14
C ALA A 169 22.64 -40.90 14.66
N GLU A 170 22.47 -39.73 15.29
CA GLU A 170 22.60 -39.60 16.75
C GLU A 170 21.49 -40.36 17.49
N LEU A 171 20.24 -40.25 17.03
CA LEU A 171 19.09 -40.92 17.65
C LEU A 171 19.13 -42.43 17.48
N ALA A 172 19.69 -42.95 16.38
CA ALA A 172 19.82 -44.39 16.16
C ALA A 172 20.72 -45.09 17.19
N ALA A 173 21.63 -44.36 17.83
CA ALA A 173 22.52 -44.88 18.86
C ALA A 173 21.88 -44.89 20.27
N VAL A 174 20.69 -44.30 20.42
CA VAL A 174 20.06 -44.04 21.71
C VAL A 174 18.93 -45.04 21.99
N GLY A 175 18.91 -45.56 23.22
CA GLY A 175 17.95 -46.60 23.64
C GLY A 175 16.81 -46.12 24.55
N SER A 176 16.81 -44.86 24.99
CA SER A 176 15.76 -44.33 25.88
C SER A 176 15.10 -43.07 25.34
N ALA A 177 13.82 -42.90 25.68
CA ALA A 177 13.04 -41.73 25.26
C ALA A 177 13.59 -40.43 25.86
N GLU A 178 14.10 -40.46 27.09
CA GLU A 178 14.69 -39.31 27.78
C GLU A 178 15.91 -38.78 27.04
N GLN A 179 16.80 -39.68 26.60
CA GLN A 179 18.00 -39.32 25.85
C GLN A 179 17.65 -38.77 24.46
N CYS A 180 16.67 -39.36 23.77
CA CYS A 180 16.15 -38.82 22.50
C CYS A 180 15.61 -37.40 22.67
N ALA A 181 14.82 -37.16 23.73
CA ALA A 181 14.27 -35.85 24.02
C ALA A 181 15.35 -34.80 24.31
N GLU A 182 16.45 -35.18 24.98
CA GLU A 182 17.57 -34.28 25.24
C GLU A 182 18.30 -33.86 23.97
N ILE A 183 18.55 -34.80 23.05
CA ILE A 183 19.13 -34.51 21.72
C ILE A 183 18.24 -33.54 20.94
N LEU A 184 16.93 -33.82 20.88
CA LEU A 184 15.98 -32.97 20.17
C LEU A 184 15.86 -31.57 20.79
N ARG A 185 15.84 -31.44 22.13
CA ARG A 185 15.82 -30.13 22.80
C ARG A 185 17.08 -29.32 22.51
N ARG A 186 18.25 -29.95 22.54
CA ARG A 186 19.53 -29.30 22.18
C ARG A 186 19.48 -28.78 20.74
N HIS A 187 19.00 -29.60 19.81
CA HIS A 187 18.87 -29.20 18.42
C HIS A 187 17.87 -28.05 18.23
N ASN A 188 16.68 -28.14 18.83
CA ASN A 188 15.67 -27.08 18.74
C ASN A 188 16.20 -25.75 19.28
N ARG A 189 16.96 -25.77 20.37
CA ARG A 189 17.61 -24.55 20.91
C ARG A 189 18.60 -23.97 19.90
N ALA A 190 19.46 -24.80 19.30
CA ALA A 190 20.41 -24.35 18.29
C ALA A 190 19.69 -23.72 17.07
N VAL A 191 18.59 -24.31 16.62
CA VAL A 191 17.77 -23.76 15.52
C VAL A 191 17.15 -22.41 15.91
N CYS A 192 16.62 -22.29 17.13
CA CYS A 192 16.10 -21.01 17.63
C CYS A 192 17.19 -19.94 17.73
N ASP A 193 18.42 -20.30 18.14
CA ASP A 193 19.54 -19.37 18.23
C ASP A 193 19.95 -18.85 16.85
N VAL A 194 19.96 -19.72 15.83
CA VAL A 194 20.19 -19.34 14.42
C VAL A 194 19.09 -18.39 13.93
N LEU A 195 17.82 -18.69 14.22
CA LEU A 195 16.69 -17.83 13.85
C LEU A 195 16.84 -16.43 14.46
N VAL A 196 17.12 -16.33 15.77
CA VAL A 196 17.28 -15.05 16.47
C VAL A 196 18.47 -14.26 15.92
N LYS A 197 19.59 -14.93 15.64
CA LYS A 197 20.77 -14.29 15.05
C LYS A 197 20.47 -13.76 13.65
N SER A 198 19.91 -14.60 12.77
CA SER A 198 19.57 -14.25 11.39
C SER A 198 18.55 -13.10 11.33
N TRP A 199 17.54 -13.13 12.20
CA TRP A 199 16.58 -12.04 12.34
C TRP A 199 17.27 -10.71 12.67
N ARG A 200 18.13 -10.71 13.69
CA ARG A 200 18.85 -9.50 14.12
C ARG A 200 19.75 -8.94 13.03
N GLU A 201 20.39 -9.80 12.27
CA GLU A 201 21.31 -9.43 11.18
C GLU A 201 20.56 -8.86 9.97
N LYS A 202 19.43 -9.46 9.57
CA LYS A 202 18.75 -9.15 8.31
C LYS A 202 17.61 -8.15 8.43
N ILE A 203 16.94 -8.09 9.58
CA ILE A 203 15.75 -7.24 9.81
C ILE A 203 16.06 -6.16 10.84
N GLY A 204 16.88 -6.47 11.83
CA GLY A 204 17.25 -5.56 12.91
C GLY A 204 16.86 -6.09 14.29
N PRO A 205 17.22 -5.36 15.37
CA PRO A 205 16.84 -5.77 16.72
C PRO A 205 15.31 -5.85 16.81
N ALA A 206 14.81 -6.84 17.57
CA ALA A 206 13.42 -6.82 17.99
C ALA A 206 13.16 -5.47 18.70
N PRO A 207 11.98 -4.86 18.51
CA PRO A 207 11.63 -3.66 19.26
C PRO A 207 11.84 -3.99 20.73
N VAL A 208 12.71 -3.24 21.39
CA VAL A 208 12.80 -3.26 22.85
C VAL A 208 11.43 -2.81 23.30
N GLU A 209 10.60 -3.73 23.81
CA GLU A 209 9.39 -3.35 24.51
C GLU A 209 9.83 -2.35 25.58
N GLY A 210 9.41 -1.09 25.41
CA GLY A 210 9.61 -0.02 26.35
C GLY A 210 8.85 -0.35 27.63
N LEU A 211 9.45 -1.19 28.48
CA LEU A 211 9.19 -1.20 29.90
C LEU A 211 10.14 -0.16 30.51
N ALA A 212 9.54 0.85 31.14
CA ALA A 212 10.13 1.94 31.91
C ALA A 212 10.60 3.19 31.12
N ALA A 213 9.69 4.14 30.91
CA ALA A 213 9.61 5.38 31.72
C ALA A 213 8.49 6.28 31.18
#